data_AF-W9BRB5-F1
#
_entry.id   AF-W9BRB5-F1
#
_cell.length_a   1.000
_cell.length_b   1.000
_cell.length_c   1.000
_cell.angle_alpha   90.00
_cell.angle_beta   90.00
_cell.angle_gamma   90.00
#
_symmetry.space_group_name_H-M   'P 1'
#
loop_
_entity.id
_entity.type
_entity.pdbx_description
1 polymer ?
#
loop_
_entity_poly.entity_id
_entity_poly.type
_entity_poly.pdbx_seq_one_letter_code
_entity_poly.pdbx_strand_id
1 'polypeptide(L)'
;MTALAMMITNAGFDAIVAAESGGTDEIRITEIGLSDAPFIAAPTIEALPGEFKRIDAVSGQAVSENVIHVTAYDPSPDIYDVTGIGIYTSEGILLAVYSAAENPVLSKAQLATGLVMFDIAFANNMAALIEFGDALFLNPPASEDVKGVAEIATNAEADAGVDDTRIMSPKKTKRVLDALATAMNIAFTALQNSVNGAIAEIRGLTITGGELATGGGDLYGNRIIWVYRASAAELQAQAINNKALTPASFGGLPRSLGGSGYAFNVATGQWEMWGVASLSGSGSSNSTSVTFPTAFPVACDRVMISLEGNTDGGDEADENVWAAPGGTGGFTINRQGDGPNINVAWRAWGR
;
A
#
# COMPACT_ATOMS: atom_id res chain seq x y z
N MET A 1 -33.89 -2.08 -62.41
CA MET A 1 -32.96 -1.22 -63.17
C MET A 1 -33.10 -1.60 -64.64
N THR A 2 -32.85 -0.68 -65.57
CA THR A 2 -32.78 -1.03 -67.00
C THR A 2 -31.47 -1.78 -67.23
N ALA A 3 -31.52 -2.96 -67.86
CA ALA A 3 -30.31 -3.72 -68.18
C ALA A 3 -29.37 -2.90 -69.07
N LEU A 4 -28.06 -3.03 -68.84
CA LEU A 4 -27.05 -2.43 -69.68
C LEU A 4 -27.00 -3.20 -71.00
N ALA A 5 -27.32 -2.53 -72.11
CA ALA A 5 -27.26 -3.12 -73.43
C ALA A 5 -25.80 -3.21 -73.88
N MET A 6 -25.21 -4.40 -73.77
CA MET A 6 -23.82 -4.64 -74.16
C MET A 6 -23.71 -4.88 -75.66
N MET A 7 -22.63 -4.38 -76.27
CA MET A 7 -22.23 -4.71 -77.64
C MET A 7 -21.27 -5.90 -77.60
N ILE A 8 -21.58 -6.95 -78.34
CA ILE A 8 -20.70 -8.13 -78.48
C ILE A 8 -19.60 -7.79 -79.48
N THR A 9 -18.36 -8.13 -79.14
CA THR A 9 -17.21 -7.94 -80.04
C THR A 9 -17.16 -9.07 -81.09
N ASN A 10 -16.45 -8.88 -82.19
CA ASN A 10 -16.23 -9.93 -83.18
C ASN A 10 -15.52 -11.14 -82.54
N ALA A 11 -14.52 -10.90 -81.69
CA ALA A 11 -13.80 -11.94 -80.97
C ALA A 11 -14.71 -12.70 -79.98
N GLY A 12 -15.59 -11.98 -79.29
CA GLY A 12 -16.59 -12.56 -78.39
C GLY A 12 -17.64 -13.38 -79.15
N PHE A 13 -18.09 -12.88 -80.31
CA PHE A 13 -19.01 -13.61 -81.18
C PHE A 13 -18.37 -14.88 -81.73
N ASP A 14 -17.11 -14.83 -82.17
CA ASP A 14 -16.37 -16.00 -82.63
C ASP A 14 -16.18 -17.03 -81.51
N ALA A 15 -15.91 -16.58 -80.28
CA ALA A 15 -15.82 -17.45 -79.10
C ALA A 15 -17.17 -18.14 -78.79
N ILE A 16 -18.30 -17.42 -78.94
CA ILE A 16 -19.64 -17.99 -78.80
C ILE A 16 -19.92 -19.04 -79.86
N VAL A 17 -19.62 -18.74 -81.13
CA VAL A 17 -19.83 -19.68 -82.24
C VAL A 17 -18.94 -20.92 -82.08
N ALA A 18 -17.73 -20.75 -81.59
CA ALA A 18 -16.82 -21.85 -81.28
C ALA A 18 -17.36 -22.74 -80.15
N ALA A 19 -17.85 -22.14 -79.06
CA ALA A 19 -18.50 -22.83 -77.96
C ALA A 19 -19.75 -23.63 -78.41
N GLU A 20 -20.61 -23.03 -79.24
CA GLU A 20 -21.81 -23.67 -79.80
C GLU A 20 -21.47 -24.83 -80.75
N SER A 21 -20.40 -24.71 -81.54
CA SER A 21 -19.98 -25.73 -82.51
C SER A 21 -19.20 -26.88 -81.87
N GLY A 22 -18.55 -26.64 -80.73
CA GLY A 22 -17.71 -27.61 -79.99
C GLY A 22 -18.48 -28.55 -79.05
N GLY A 23 -19.74 -28.23 -78.72
CA GLY A 23 -20.66 -29.13 -78.01
C GLY A 23 -20.42 -29.34 -76.50
N THR A 24 -19.34 -28.81 -75.90
CA THR A 24 -19.07 -28.94 -74.45
C THR A 24 -18.42 -27.73 -73.76
N ASP A 25 -18.04 -26.69 -74.49
CA ASP A 25 -17.26 -25.59 -73.89
C ASP A 25 -18.19 -24.42 -73.56
N GLU A 26 -18.65 -24.36 -72.31
CA GLU A 26 -19.39 -23.19 -71.79
C GLU A 26 -18.46 -21.97 -71.70
N ILE A 27 -18.98 -20.79 -72.02
CA ILE A 27 -18.19 -19.55 -71.98
C ILE A 27 -18.12 -19.10 -70.53
N ARG A 28 -16.99 -19.36 -69.89
CA ARG A 28 -16.77 -18.95 -68.51
C ARG A 28 -16.31 -17.49 -68.42
N ILE A 29 -17.08 -16.65 -67.73
CA ILE A 29 -16.71 -15.28 -67.37
C ILE A 29 -15.92 -15.30 -66.06
N THR A 30 -14.74 -14.69 -66.06
CA THR A 30 -13.85 -14.63 -64.88
C THR A 30 -13.45 -13.23 -64.49
N GLU A 31 -13.49 -12.27 -65.42
CA GLU A 31 -13.03 -10.91 -65.14
C GLU A 31 -13.99 -9.85 -65.72
N ILE A 32 -14.11 -8.73 -65.01
CA ILE A 32 -14.76 -7.51 -65.49
C ILE A 32 -13.71 -6.40 -65.60
N GLY A 33 -13.51 -5.89 -66.80
CA GLY A 33 -12.69 -4.71 -67.06
C GLY A 33 -13.47 -3.43 -66.80
N LEU A 34 -12.84 -2.46 -66.14
CA LEU A 34 -13.36 -1.13 -65.88
C LEU A 34 -12.59 -0.11 -66.71
N SER A 35 -13.33 0.80 -67.34
CA SER A 35 -12.81 1.91 -68.12
C SER A 35 -13.28 3.25 -67.57
N ASP A 36 -12.37 4.23 -67.56
CA ASP A 36 -12.60 5.62 -67.14
C ASP A 36 -12.79 6.58 -68.34
N ALA A 37 -12.76 6.04 -69.58
CA ALA A 37 -12.91 6.79 -70.81
C ALA A 37 -14.18 6.38 -71.57
N PRO A 38 -15.10 7.31 -71.89
CA PRO A 38 -16.21 7.02 -72.79
C PRO A 38 -15.72 6.63 -74.19
N PHE A 39 -16.33 5.62 -74.80
CA PHE A 39 -16.01 5.15 -76.15
C PHE A 39 -17.27 4.78 -76.94
N ILE A 40 -17.14 4.67 -78.27
CA ILE A 40 -18.23 4.19 -79.13
C ILE A 40 -18.17 2.66 -79.14
N ALA A 41 -19.17 2.02 -78.53
CA ALA A 41 -19.27 0.56 -78.53
C ALA A 41 -19.47 0.04 -79.97
N ALA A 42 -18.55 -0.80 -80.44
CA ALA A 42 -18.56 -1.37 -81.78
C ALA A 42 -18.06 -2.83 -81.74
N PRO A 43 -18.55 -3.71 -82.64
CA PRO A 43 -18.07 -5.09 -82.70
C PRO A 43 -16.58 -5.22 -83.01
N THR A 44 -15.96 -4.21 -83.62
CA THR A 44 -14.53 -4.22 -84.02
C THR A 44 -13.57 -3.90 -82.87
N ILE A 45 -14.03 -3.80 -81.63
CA ILE A 45 -13.17 -3.54 -80.46
C ILE A 45 -12.46 -4.82 -80.06
N GLU A 46 -11.12 -4.78 -80.04
CA GLU A 46 -10.25 -5.91 -79.66
C GLU A 46 -9.72 -5.81 -78.22
N ALA A 47 -9.70 -4.60 -77.64
CA ALA A 47 -9.30 -4.34 -76.26
C ALA A 47 -10.16 -3.22 -75.68
N LEU A 48 -10.48 -3.27 -74.38
CA LEU A 48 -11.33 -2.27 -73.72
C LEU A 48 -10.62 -0.89 -73.73
N PRO A 49 -11.16 0.13 -74.42
CA PRO A 49 -10.54 1.44 -74.46
C PRO A 49 -10.53 2.08 -73.07
N GLY A 50 -9.40 2.66 -72.65
CA GLY A 50 -9.27 3.30 -71.34
C GLY A 50 -9.37 2.34 -70.15
N GLU A 51 -9.09 1.05 -70.35
CA GLU A 51 -9.09 0.08 -69.26
C GLU A 51 -8.03 0.44 -68.20
N PHE A 52 -8.49 0.68 -66.97
CA PHE A 52 -7.62 0.99 -65.83
C PHE A 52 -7.56 -0.14 -64.80
N LYS A 53 -8.54 -1.06 -64.80
CA LYS A 53 -8.63 -2.12 -63.80
C LYS A 53 -9.42 -3.33 -64.29
N ARG A 54 -9.00 -4.53 -63.86
CA ARG A 54 -9.78 -5.77 -63.91
C ARG A 54 -10.19 -6.22 -62.52
N ILE A 55 -11.44 -6.65 -62.38
CA ILE A 55 -11.96 -7.32 -61.19
C ILE A 55 -12.09 -8.80 -61.53
N ASP A 56 -11.42 -9.65 -60.77
CA ASP A 56 -11.39 -11.12 -60.90
C ASP A 56 -12.42 -11.82 -60.00
N ALA A 57 -12.88 -11.17 -58.93
CA ALA A 57 -13.94 -11.65 -58.05
C ALA A 57 -15.33 -11.40 -58.67
N VAL A 58 -15.66 -12.16 -59.71
CA VAL A 58 -16.90 -12.05 -60.51
C VAL A 58 -17.74 -13.31 -60.36
N SER A 59 -19.03 -13.15 -60.08
CA SER A 59 -20.03 -14.22 -60.08
C SER A 59 -21.34 -13.73 -60.71
N GLY A 60 -22.22 -14.63 -61.10
CA GLY A 60 -23.46 -14.25 -61.75
C GLY A 60 -24.36 -15.43 -62.08
N GLN A 61 -25.49 -15.13 -62.70
CA GLN A 61 -26.45 -16.12 -63.19
C GLN A 61 -27.23 -15.58 -64.39
N ALA A 62 -27.70 -16.46 -65.26
CA ALA A 62 -28.68 -16.11 -66.30
C ALA A 62 -30.05 -15.83 -65.66
N VAL A 63 -30.65 -14.68 -66.00
CA VAL A 63 -31.96 -14.25 -65.48
C VAL A 63 -33.06 -14.40 -66.55
N SER A 64 -32.69 -14.31 -67.82
CA SER A 64 -33.53 -14.64 -68.98
C SER A 64 -32.67 -15.21 -70.11
N GLU A 65 -33.28 -15.56 -71.24
CA GLU A 65 -32.58 -16.10 -72.42
C GLU A 65 -31.50 -15.15 -72.98
N ASN A 66 -31.63 -13.85 -72.73
CA ASN A 66 -30.74 -12.80 -73.22
C ASN A 66 -30.22 -11.86 -72.12
N VAL A 67 -30.50 -12.14 -70.84
CA VAL A 67 -30.04 -11.30 -69.71
C VAL A 67 -29.28 -12.13 -68.69
N ILE A 68 -28.09 -11.66 -68.31
CA ILE A 68 -27.33 -12.18 -67.17
C ILE A 68 -27.28 -11.12 -66.06
N HIS A 69 -27.28 -11.59 -64.81
CA HIS A 69 -26.98 -10.76 -63.65
C HIS A 69 -25.55 -11.02 -63.21
N VAL A 70 -24.75 -9.96 -63.09
CA VAL A 70 -23.34 -10.05 -62.70
C VAL A 70 -23.11 -9.27 -61.42
N THR A 71 -22.40 -9.92 -60.48
CA THR A 71 -21.90 -9.32 -59.25
C THR A 71 -20.37 -9.34 -59.28
N ALA A 72 -19.76 -8.18 -59.06
CA ALA A 72 -18.32 -8.03 -58.94
C ALA A 72 -17.95 -7.39 -57.59
N TYR A 73 -16.89 -7.88 -56.96
CA TYR A 73 -16.42 -7.42 -55.65
C TYR A 73 -15.02 -6.82 -55.72
N ASP A 74 -14.90 -5.55 -55.36
CA ASP A 74 -13.62 -4.85 -55.29
C ASP A 74 -13.37 -4.28 -53.88
N PRO A 75 -12.55 -4.98 -53.04
CA PRO A 75 -12.18 -4.52 -51.70
C PRO A 75 -11.00 -3.53 -51.68
N SER A 76 -10.39 -3.23 -52.83
CA SER A 76 -9.24 -2.32 -52.89
C SER A 76 -9.59 -0.91 -52.41
N PRO A 77 -8.60 -0.12 -51.97
CA PRO A 77 -8.79 1.29 -51.62
C PRO A 77 -8.83 2.24 -52.86
N ASP A 78 -8.89 1.69 -54.08
CA ASP A 78 -8.83 2.49 -55.31
C ASP A 78 -10.08 3.37 -55.47
N ILE A 79 -9.87 4.60 -55.93
CA ILE A 79 -10.93 5.59 -56.22
C ILE A 79 -11.10 5.63 -57.73
N TYR A 80 -12.34 5.47 -58.20
CA TYR A 80 -12.61 5.51 -59.64
C TYR A 80 -14.07 5.88 -59.95
N ASP A 81 -14.23 6.44 -61.14
CA ASP A 81 -15.49 6.65 -61.83
C ASP A 81 -15.47 5.83 -63.12
N VAL A 82 -16.37 4.86 -63.23
CA VAL A 82 -16.44 3.92 -64.36
C VAL A 82 -17.39 4.45 -65.40
N THR A 83 -16.90 4.73 -66.60
CA THR A 83 -17.71 5.11 -67.76
C THR A 83 -17.88 3.96 -68.75
N GLY A 84 -17.05 2.93 -68.70
CA GLY A 84 -17.14 1.76 -69.56
C GLY A 84 -16.85 0.44 -68.85
N ILE A 85 -17.46 -0.64 -69.33
CA ILE A 85 -17.35 -1.99 -68.77
C ILE A 85 -17.01 -2.96 -69.91
N GLY A 86 -16.02 -3.82 -69.68
CA GLY A 86 -15.70 -4.96 -70.55
C GLY A 86 -15.89 -6.28 -69.80
N ILE A 87 -16.41 -7.30 -70.49
CA ILE A 87 -16.56 -8.65 -69.95
C ILE A 87 -15.49 -9.54 -70.56
N TYR A 88 -14.70 -10.21 -69.73
CA TYR A 88 -13.63 -11.10 -70.18
C TYR A 88 -13.94 -12.55 -69.84
N THR A 89 -13.67 -13.43 -70.80
CA THR A 89 -13.73 -14.88 -70.59
C THR A 89 -12.49 -15.38 -69.85
N SER A 90 -12.52 -16.63 -69.37
CA SER A 90 -11.37 -17.31 -68.77
C SER A 90 -10.15 -17.44 -69.69
N GLU A 91 -10.36 -17.33 -71.01
CA GLU A 91 -9.31 -17.32 -72.03
C GLU A 91 -8.76 -15.91 -72.30
N GLY A 92 -9.26 -14.90 -71.58
CA GLY A 92 -8.87 -13.50 -71.73
C GLY A 92 -9.51 -12.81 -72.95
N ILE A 93 -10.50 -13.42 -73.59
CA ILE A 93 -11.21 -12.85 -74.74
C ILE A 93 -12.19 -11.78 -74.24
N LEU A 94 -12.16 -10.60 -74.86
CA LEU A 94 -13.13 -9.53 -74.60
C LEU A 94 -14.48 -9.90 -75.24
N LEU A 95 -15.40 -10.45 -74.46
CA LEU A 95 -16.69 -10.96 -74.92
C LEU A 95 -17.62 -9.82 -75.38
N ALA A 96 -17.79 -8.82 -74.52
CA ALA A 96 -18.70 -7.72 -74.76
C ALA A 96 -18.26 -6.45 -74.05
N VAL A 97 -18.71 -5.31 -74.58
CA VAL A 97 -18.38 -3.98 -74.08
C VAL A 97 -19.61 -3.10 -73.94
N TYR A 98 -19.58 -2.25 -72.93
CA TYR A 98 -20.53 -1.16 -72.74
C TYR A 98 -19.79 0.13 -72.45
N SER A 99 -20.29 1.23 -72.99
CA SER A 99 -19.86 2.57 -72.63
C SER A 99 -21.07 3.43 -72.36
N ALA A 100 -21.03 4.20 -71.28
CA ALA A 100 -21.92 5.31 -71.06
C ALA A 100 -21.56 6.46 -72.00
N ALA A 101 -22.55 7.28 -72.36
CA ALA A 101 -22.36 8.40 -73.27
C ALA A 101 -21.60 9.57 -72.60
N GLU A 102 -21.89 9.90 -71.34
CA GLU A 102 -21.25 11.03 -70.62
C GLU A 102 -21.14 10.85 -69.09
N ASN A 103 -22.09 10.16 -68.42
CA ASN A 103 -22.07 10.03 -66.95
C ASN A 103 -21.45 8.70 -66.48
N PRO A 104 -20.70 8.68 -65.37
CA PRO A 104 -20.22 7.44 -64.75
C PRO A 104 -21.38 6.51 -64.38
N VAL A 105 -21.22 5.23 -64.69
CA VAL A 105 -22.13 4.13 -64.34
C VAL A 105 -21.94 3.70 -62.89
N LEU A 106 -20.72 3.87 -62.38
CA LEU A 106 -20.32 3.50 -61.03
C LEU A 106 -19.26 4.47 -60.53
N SER A 107 -19.42 4.95 -59.30
CA SER A 107 -18.41 5.74 -58.60
C SER A 107 -18.05 5.04 -57.30
N LYS A 108 -16.76 4.90 -57.01
CA LYS A 108 -16.26 4.32 -55.75
C LYS A 108 -15.33 5.30 -55.04
N ALA A 109 -15.61 5.53 -53.76
CA ALA A 109 -14.77 6.31 -52.86
C ALA A 109 -13.82 5.40 -52.06
N GLN A 110 -12.70 5.96 -51.60
CA GLN A 110 -11.58 5.22 -50.97
C GLN A 110 -11.96 4.28 -49.81
N LEU A 111 -12.97 4.66 -49.02
CA LEU A 111 -13.41 3.89 -47.84
C LEU A 111 -14.63 3.00 -48.12
N ALA A 112 -15.13 3.00 -49.35
CA ALA A 112 -16.25 2.18 -49.76
C ALA A 112 -15.73 0.86 -50.35
N THR A 113 -16.37 -0.25 -50.00
CA THR A 113 -16.20 -1.52 -50.70
C THR A 113 -17.08 -1.50 -51.95
N GLY A 114 -16.50 -1.75 -53.12
CA GLY A 114 -17.25 -1.79 -54.37
C GLY A 114 -17.96 -3.13 -54.51
N LEU A 115 -19.27 -3.16 -54.25
CA LEU A 115 -20.13 -4.27 -54.65
C LEU A 115 -20.96 -3.81 -55.83
N VAL A 116 -20.62 -4.29 -57.02
CA VAL A 116 -21.24 -3.82 -58.26
C VAL A 116 -22.16 -4.92 -58.77
N MET A 117 -23.44 -4.57 -58.93
CA MET A 117 -24.46 -5.47 -59.44
C MET A 117 -25.11 -4.83 -60.67
N PHE A 118 -25.08 -5.51 -61.81
CA PHE A 118 -25.72 -5.02 -63.03
C PHE A 118 -26.33 -6.18 -63.82
N ASP A 119 -27.47 -5.87 -64.42
CA ASP A 119 -28.12 -6.75 -65.39
C ASP A 119 -27.58 -6.38 -66.77
N ILE A 120 -27.18 -7.39 -67.53
CA ILE A 120 -26.56 -7.25 -68.85
C ILE A 120 -27.48 -7.89 -69.86
N ALA A 121 -27.93 -7.11 -70.84
CA ALA A 121 -28.70 -7.63 -71.96
C ALA A 121 -27.81 -7.85 -73.18
N PHE A 122 -27.84 -9.06 -73.73
CA PHE A 122 -27.24 -9.42 -75.01
C PHE A 122 -28.24 -9.28 -76.15
N ALA A 123 -27.75 -9.02 -77.36
CA ALA A 123 -28.58 -8.88 -78.56
C ALA A 123 -29.16 -10.23 -79.04
N ASN A 124 -28.53 -11.36 -78.72
CA ASN A 124 -29.03 -12.70 -79.05
C ASN A 124 -29.25 -13.55 -77.79
N ASN A 125 -29.92 -14.69 -77.98
CA ASN A 125 -30.32 -15.64 -76.95
C ASN A 125 -29.16 -16.55 -76.49
N MET A 126 -28.17 -15.96 -75.82
CA MET A 126 -26.91 -16.64 -75.45
C MET A 126 -26.63 -16.70 -73.95
N ALA A 127 -27.55 -16.21 -73.11
CA ALA A 127 -27.31 -16.18 -71.67
C ALA A 127 -27.17 -17.58 -71.05
N ALA A 128 -27.76 -18.61 -71.68
CA ALA A 128 -27.66 -20.01 -71.24
C ALA A 128 -26.29 -20.65 -71.52
N LEU A 129 -25.44 -20.04 -72.35
CA LEU A 129 -24.09 -20.52 -72.70
C LEU A 129 -23.00 -19.94 -71.77
N ILE A 130 -23.39 -19.10 -70.82
CA ILE A 130 -22.49 -18.35 -69.95
C ILE A 130 -22.43 -19.00 -68.58
N GLU A 131 -21.24 -19.44 -68.19
CA GLU A 131 -20.93 -19.86 -66.83
C GLU A 131 -20.15 -18.75 -66.11
N PHE A 132 -20.30 -18.64 -64.80
CA PHE A 132 -19.53 -17.72 -63.97
C PHE A 132 -18.49 -18.47 -63.14
N GLY A 133 -17.36 -17.81 -62.85
CA GLY A 133 -16.44 -18.31 -61.85
C GLY A 133 -17.07 -18.42 -60.44
N ASP A 134 -16.49 -19.27 -59.60
CA ASP A 134 -16.84 -19.42 -58.18
C ASP A 134 -16.28 -18.25 -57.36
N ALA A 135 -17.05 -17.17 -57.20
CA ALA A 135 -16.74 -16.12 -56.23
C ALA A 135 -17.18 -16.58 -54.82
N LEU A 136 -16.40 -17.46 -54.21
CA LEU A 136 -16.56 -17.82 -52.80
C LEU A 136 -16.28 -16.59 -51.93
N PHE A 137 -17.35 -15.92 -51.48
CA PHE A 137 -17.31 -14.88 -50.44
C PHE A 137 -17.04 -15.50 -49.07
N LEU A 138 -15.82 -16.01 -48.87
CA LEU A 138 -15.38 -16.58 -47.59
C LEU A 138 -15.12 -15.45 -46.59
N ASN A 139 -15.72 -15.57 -45.39
CA ASN A 139 -15.39 -14.74 -44.23
C ASN A 139 -14.36 -15.51 -43.37
N PRO A 140 -13.05 -15.33 -43.58
CA PRO A 140 -12.04 -16.05 -42.83
C PRO A 140 -12.09 -15.71 -41.33
N PRO A 141 -11.63 -16.61 -40.44
CA PRO A 141 -11.48 -16.30 -39.03
C PRO A 141 -10.44 -15.20 -38.82
N ALA A 142 -10.66 -14.31 -37.85
CA ALA A 142 -9.70 -13.27 -37.51
C ALA A 142 -8.44 -13.86 -36.83
N SER A 143 -7.28 -13.26 -37.11
CA SER A 143 -6.02 -13.51 -36.41
C SER A 143 -5.27 -12.19 -36.23
N GLU A 144 -4.11 -12.20 -35.55
CA GLU A 144 -3.27 -11.00 -35.40
C GLU A 144 -2.82 -10.42 -36.75
N ASP A 145 -2.62 -11.28 -37.76
CA ASP A 145 -2.13 -10.88 -39.10
C ASP A 145 -3.24 -10.74 -40.15
N VAL A 146 -4.39 -11.39 -39.94
CA VAL A 146 -5.46 -11.49 -40.95
C VAL A 146 -6.79 -10.96 -40.41
N LYS A 147 -7.35 -9.98 -41.11
CA LYS A 147 -8.71 -9.49 -40.84
C LYS A 147 -9.73 -10.60 -41.10
N GLY A 148 -10.68 -10.77 -40.18
CA GLY A 148 -11.69 -11.81 -40.29
C GLY A 148 -12.82 -11.65 -39.29
N VAL A 149 -13.56 -12.74 -39.06
CA VAL A 149 -14.66 -12.82 -38.09
C VAL A 149 -14.18 -13.55 -36.84
N ALA A 150 -14.55 -13.05 -35.66
CA ALA A 150 -14.25 -13.66 -34.37
C ALA A 150 -15.52 -13.75 -33.50
N GLU A 151 -15.60 -14.81 -32.71
CA GLU A 151 -16.68 -14.98 -31.73
C GLU A 151 -16.49 -14.03 -30.54
N ILE A 152 -17.59 -13.56 -29.98
CA ILE A 152 -17.57 -12.81 -28.71
C ILE A 152 -17.42 -13.79 -27.56
N ALA A 153 -16.40 -13.61 -26.70
CA ALA A 153 -16.13 -14.47 -25.55
C ALA A 153 -17.36 -14.65 -24.64
N THR A 154 -17.50 -15.78 -23.97
CA THR A 154 -18.46 -15.98 -22.87
C THR A 154 -17.94 -15.36 -21.56
N ASN A 155 -18.76 -15.36 -20.50
CA ASN A 155 -18.29 -14.89 -19.19
C ASN A 155 -17.23 -15.83 -18.60
N ALA A 156 -17.38 -17.14 -18.78
CA ALA A 156 -16.44 -18.14 -18.24
C ALA A 156 -15.07 -18.04 -18.92
N GLU A 157 -15.04 -17.83 -20.24
CA GLU A 157 -13.79 -17.61 -20.99
C GLU A 157 -13.12 -16.30 -20.58
N ALA A 158 -13.90 -15.22 -20.42
CA ALA A 158 -13.39 -13.94 -19.92
C ALA A 158 -12.83 -14.02 -18.50
N ASP A 159 -13.38 -14.89 -17.64
CA ASP A 159 -12.85 -15.15 -16.29
C ASP A 159 -11.59 -16.01 -16.30
N ALA A 160 -11.49 -16.96 -17.23
CA ALA A 160 -10.32 -17.82 -17.36
C ALA A 160 -9.12 -17.09 -17.98
N GLY A 161 -9.36 -16.17 -18.93
CA GLY A 161 -8.32 -15.29 -19.50
C GLY A 161 -7.22 -16.02 -20.27
N VAL A 162 -7.53 -17.17 -20.86
CA VAL A 162 -6.57 -18.06 -21.56
C VAL A 162 -6.75 -18.08 -23.07
N ASP A 163 -7.89 -17.61 -23.58
CA ASP A 163 -8.27 -17.66 -24.99
C ASP A 163 -8.00 -16.33 -25.68
N ASP A 164 -7.22 -16.37 -26.76
CA ASP A 164 -6.82 -15.21 -27.56
C ASP A 164 -7.54 -15.14 -28.93
N THR A 165 -8.52 -16.02 -29.16
CA THR A 165 -9.26 -16.11 -30.45
C THR A 165 -10.62 -15.41 -30.43
N ARG A 166 -11.01 -14.84 -29.27
CA ARG A 166 -12.35 -14.27 -29.03
C ARG A 166 -12.31 -12.81 -28.60
N ILE A 167 -13.35 -12.07 -28.96
CA ILE A 167 -13.46 -10.64 -28.69
C ILE A 167 -14.12 -10.37 -27.33
N MET A 168 -13.50 -9.51 -26.51
CA MET A 168 -14.08 -8.98 -25.28
C MET A 168 -15.07 -7.86 -25.56
N SER A 169 -16.29 -7.95 -25.02
CA SER A 169 -17.27 -6.87 -25.11
C SER A 169 -17.18 -5.91 -23.91
N PRO A 170 -17.61 -4.64 -24.03
CA PRO A 170 -17.55 -3.67 -22.92
C PRO A 170 -18.19 -4.16 -21.61
N LYS A 171 -19.28 -4.93 -21.72
CA LYS A 171 -19.95 -5.56 -20.56
C LYS A 171 -19.03 -6.54 -19.80
N LYS A 172 -18.22 -7.31 -20.51
CA LYS A 172 -17.33 -8.31 -19.90
C LYS A 172 -16.10 -7.64 -19.29
N THR A 173 -15.53 -6.66 -19.98
CA THR A 173 -14.44 -5.85 -19.43
C THR A 173 -14.86 -5.16 -18.14
N LYS A 174 -16.04 -4.53 -18.12
CA LYS A 174 -16.59 -3.93 -16.90
C LYS A 174 -16.74 -4.96 -15.76
N ARG A 175 -17.27 -6.15 -16.04
CA ARG A 175 -17.45 -7.20 -15.03
C ARG A 175 -16.14 -7.63 -14.38
N VAL A 176 -15.10 -7.87 -15.17
CA VAL A 176 -13.77 -8.25 -14.66
C VAL A 176 -13.15 -7.11 -13.84
N LEU A 177 -13.29 -5.86 -14.31
CA LEU A 177 -12.82 -4.68 -13.57
C LEU A 177 -13.58 -4.46 -12.26
N ASP A 178 -14.89 -4.66 -12.22
CA ASP A 178 -15.70 -4.56 -11.00
C ASP A 178 -15.33 -5.65 -9.99
N ALA A 179 -15.03 -6.86 -10.47
CA ALA A 179 -14.53 -7.96 -9.64
C ALA A 179 -13.15 -7.63 -9.04
N LEU A 180 -12.24 -7.06 -9.83
CA LEU A 180 -10.94 -6.58 -9.36
C LEU A 180 -11.11 -5.47 -8.31
N ALA A 181 -11.95 -4.47 -8.56
CA ALA A 181 -12.22 -3.39 -7.62
C ALA A 181 -12.78 -3.91 -6.28
N THR A 182 -13.65 -4.93 -6.34
CA THR A 182 -14.17 -5.60 -5.15
C THR A 182 -13.07 -6.32 -4.37
N ALA A 183 -12.22 -7.09 -5.05
CA ALA A 183 -11.10 -7.78 -4.42
C ALA A 183 -10.10 -6.80 -3.77
N MET A 184 -9.81 -5.68 -4.44
CA MET A 184 -8.97 -4.61 -3.89
C MET A 184 -9.59 -4.00 -2.63
N ASN A 185 -10.89 -3.69 -2.64
CA ASN A 185 -11.58 -3.14 -1.46
C ASN A 185 -11.58 -4.11 -0.27
N ILE A 186 -11.75 -5.42 -0.53
CA ILE A 186 -11.62 -6.45 0.51
C ILE A 186 -10.20 -6.47 1.08
N ALA A 187 -9.17 -6.46 0.21
CA ALA A 187 -7.78 -6.47 0.64
C ALA A 187 -7.41 -5.22 1.45
N PHE A 188 -7.83 -4.02 1.01
CA PHE A 188 -7.61 -2.78 1.75
C PHE A 188 -8.32 -2.76 3.10
N THR A 189 -9.55 -3.27 3.17
CA THR A 189 -10.29 -3.39 4.44
C THR A 189 -9.59 -4.35 5.40
N ALA A 190 -9.11 -5.49 4.90
CA ALA A 190 -8.36 -6.46 5.69
C ALA A 190 -7.06 -5.86 6.25
N LEU A 191 -6.31 -5.13 5.40
CA LEU A 191 -5.11 -4.42 5.82
C LEU A 191 -5.43 -3.35 6.88
N GLN A 192 -6.46 -2.54 6.66
CA GLN A 192 -6.89 -1.53 7.61
C GLN A 192 -7.25 -2.14 8.96
N ASN A 193 -7.98 -3.26 8.98
CA ASN A 193 -8.31 -3.98 10.20
C ASN A 193 -7.07 -4.53 10.91
N SER A 194 -6.12 -5.11 10.16
CA SER A 194 -4.86 -5.61 10.72
C SER A 194 -4.03 -4.49 11.33
N VAL A 195 -3.87 -3.36 10.62
CA VAL A 195 -3.13 -2.19 11.11
C VAL A 195 -3.82 -1.59 12.33
N ASN A 196 -5.15 -1.44 12.30
CA ASN A 196 -5.92 -0.94 13.45
C ASN A 196 -5.78 -1.86 14.66
N GLY A 197 -5.76 -3.19 14.45
CA GLY A 197 -5.50 -4.18 15.49
C GLY A 197 -4.12 -4.01 16.11
N ALA A 198 -3.06 -3.95 15.28
CA ALA A 198 -1.70 -3.74 15.75
C ALA A 198 -1.53 -2.40 16.49
N ILE A 199 -2.17 -1.33 16.00
CA ILE A 199 -2.22 -0.04 16.68
C ILE A 199 -2.93 -0.18 18.04
N ALA A 200 -4.05 -0.90 18.12
CA ALA A 200 -4.76 -1.12 19.37
C ALA A 200 -3.92 -1.91 20.39
N GLU A 201 -3.17 -2.93 19.94
CA GLU A 201 -2.24 -3.67 20.80
C GLU A 201 -1.14 -2.78 21.35
N ILE A 202 -0.48 -1.98 20.50
CA ILE A 202 0.55 -1.03 20.93
C ILE A 202 -0.04 0.02 21.88
N ARG A 203 -1.25 0.50 21.62
CA ARG A 203 -1.97 1.43 22.50
C ARG A 203 -2.35 0.80 23.85
N GLY A 204 -2.52 -0.52 23.90
CA GLY A 204 -2.75 -1.29 25.12
C GLY A 204 -1.49 -1.47 25.97
N LEU A 205 -0.30 -1.26 25.40
CA LEU A 205 0.94 -1.33 26.16
C LEU A 205 1.04 -0.15 27.13
N THR A 206 1.39 -0.46 28.37
CA THR A 206 1.59 0.52 29.44
C THR A 206 3.02 0.42 29.97
N ILE A 207 3.57 1.56 30.34
CA ILE A 207 4.77 1.63 31.18
C ILE A 207 4.27 1.85 32.59
N THR A 208 4.62 0.96 33.51
CA THR A 208 4.15 1.02 34.89
C THR A 208 5.35 0.98 35.83
N GLY A 209 5.44 1.99 36.72
CA GLY A 209 6.38 1.94 37.83
C GLY A 209 6.00 0.84 38.83
N GLY A 210 7.00 0.13 39.35
CA GLY A 210 6.84 -0.85 40.43
C GLY A 210 7.67 -0.45 41.65
N GLU A 211 7.14 -0.74 42.84
CA GLU A 211 7.81 -0.55 44.13
C GLU A 211 8.35 0.88 44.36
N LEU A 212 9.65 1.09 44.15
CA LEU A 212 10.34 2.37 44.33
C LEU A 212 10.02 3.39 43.24
N ALA A 213 9.71 2.91 42.04
CA ALA A 213 9.41 3.73 40.88
C ALA A 213 7.90 3.90 40.75
N THR A 214 7.44 5.13 40.57
CA THR A 214 6.01 5.45 40.44
C THR A 214 5.73 6.25 39.17
N GLY A 215 4.49 6.19 38.70
CA GLY A 215 4.05 6.86 37.48
C GLY A 215 4.08 5.93 36.27
N GLY A 216 4.17 6.52 35.09
CA GLY A 216 4.01 5.81 33.81
C GLY A 216 2.71 6.17 33.10
N GLY A 217 2.16 5.24 32.31
CA GLY A 217 0.96 5.43 31.48
C GLY A 217 1.03 4.71 30.12
N ASP A 218 0.05 4.99 29.26
CA ASP A 218 -0.28 4.40 27.94
C ASP A 218 0.44 5.06 26.75
N LEU A 219 1.09 4.41 25.78
CA LEU A 219 2.16 5.03 24.95
C LEU A 219 1.91 6.36 24.15
N TYR A 220 0.69 6.94 24.09
CA TYR A 220 0.38 8.40 24.23
C TYR A 220 1.48 9.43 23.94
N GLY A 221 2.01 10.03 24.99
CA GLY A 221 3.15 10.94 24.96
C GLY A 221 4.40 10.39 25.65
N ASN A 222 5.34 11.27 25.95
CA ASN A 222 6.52 10.91 26.71
C ASN A 222 6.14 10.49 28.14
N ARG A 223 6.77 9.43 28.65
CA ARG A 223 6.59 9.02 30.05
C ARG A 223 7.69 9.53 30.93
N ILE A 224 7.28 9.89 32.15
CA ILE A 224 8.18 10.14 33.26
C ILE A 224 7.92 9.08 34.31
N ILE A 225 8.99 8.43 34.75
CA ILE A 225 9.00 7.53 35.90
C ILE A 225 9.69 8.27 37.03
N TRP A 226 8.99 8.40 38.14
CA TRP A 226 9.45 9.12 39.31
C TRP A 226 10.06 8.16 40.33
N VAL A 227 11.18 8.57 40.92
CA VAL A 227 11.71 7.98 42.14
C VAL A 227 11.78 9.08 43.18
N TYR A 228 10.96 8.96 44.22
CA TYR A 228 10.93 9.96 45.28
C TYR A 228 12.07 9.72 46.27
N ARG A 229 12.73 10.80 46.70
CA ARG A 229 13.73 10.75 47.77
C ARG A 229 13.05 10.70 49.13
N ALA A 230 13.63 9.98 50.08
CA ALA A 230 13.26 10.03 51.48
C ALA A 230 13.80 11.30 52.15
N SER A 231 13.00 11.93 53.00
CA SER A 231 13.45 12.98 53.93
C SER A 231 14.22 12.40 55.12
N ALA A 232 14.92 13.27 55.88
CA ALA A 232 15.61 12.84 57.09
C ALA A 232 14.65 12.29 58.16
N ALA A 233 13.44 12.86 58.27
CA ALA A 233 12.42 12.38 59.19
C ALA A 233 11.91 10.98 58.80
N GLU A 234 11.67 10.75 57.51
CA GLU A 234 11.27 9.42 57.01
C GLU A 234 12.40 8.39 57.20
N LEU A 235 13.65 8.79 56.95
CA LEU A 235 14.83 7.97 57.20
C LEU A 235 14.97 7.64 58.69
N GLN A 236 14.73 8.60 59.60
CA GLN A 236 14.74 8.36 61.04
C GLN A 236 13.62 7.42 61.48
N ALA A 237 12.43 7.53 60.87
CA ALA A 237 11.27 6.72 61.22
C ALA A 237 11.36 5.26 60.72
N GLN A 238 12.11 5.00 59.64
CA GLN A 238 12.34 3.65 59.08
C GLN A 238 11.05 2.86 58.77
N ALA A 239 9.97 3.57 58.49
CA ALA A 239 8.63 2.99 58.39
C ALA A 239 8.20 2.63 56.95
N ILE A 240 8.93 3.09 55.94
CA ILE A 240 8.54 2.98 54.53
C ILE A 240 9.69 2.42 53.68
N ASN A 241 9.34 1.71 52.60
CA ASN A 241 10.26 1.08 51.65
C ASN A 241 10.10 1.60 50.21
N ASN A 242 9.32 2.66 50.00
CA ASN A 242 8.91 3.17 48.69
C ASN A 242 9.62 4.47 48.28
N LYS A 243 10.75 4.80 48.92
CA LYS A 243 11.54 6.01 48.63
C LYS A 243 13.03 5.71 48.63
N ALA A 244 13.78 6.38 47.76
CA ALA A 244 15.22 6.24 47.67
C ALA A 244 15.94 7.09 48.73
N LEU A 245 16.95 6.52 49.38
CA LEU A 245 17.87 7.29 50.23
C LEU A 245 18.87 8.04 49.36
N THR A 246 19.14 9.29 49.71
CA THR A 246 20.14 10.14 49.05
C THR A 246 21.11 10.69 50.10
N PRO A 247 22.30 11.18 49.72
CA PRO A 247 23.19 11.83 50.69
C PRO A 247 22.49 12.94 51.50
N ALA A 248 21.59 13.71 50.88
CA ALA A 248 20.81 14.75 51.56
C ALA A 248 19.79 14.19 52.58
N SER A 249 19.33 12.95 52.41
CA SER A 249 18.45 12.27 53.39
C SER A 249 19.13 12.14 54.75
N PHE A 250 20.45 11.98 54.79
CA PHE A 250 21.23 11.92 56.03
C PHE A 250 21.54 13.32 56.61
N GLY A 251 21.53 14.35 55.77
CA GLY A 251 21.93 15.72 56.12
C GLY A 251 21.08 16.36 57.23
N GLY A 252 19.80 15.98 57.35
CA GLY A 252 18.88 16.48 58.37
C GLY A 252 18.71 15.60 59.60
N LEU A 253 19.50 14.54 59.78
CA LEU A 253 19.41 13.70 60.99
C LEU A 253 19.78 14.54 62.24
N PRO A 254 19.05 14.38 63.36
CA PRO A 254 19.29 15.18 64.57
C PRO A 254 20.74 15.07 65.05
N ARG A 255 21.42 16.22 65.13
CA ARG A 255 22.77 16.33 65.70
C ARG A 255 23.08 17.76 66.13
N SER A 256 23.93 17.90 67.14
CA SER A 256 24.63 19.12 67.52
C SER A 256 26.04 18.75 67.95
N LEU A 257 27.06 19.23 67.23
CA LEU A 257 28.45 18.77 67.39
C LEU A 257 29.33 19.70 68.25
N GLY A 258 28.76 20.31 69.29
CA GLY A 258 29.48 21.16 70.23
C GLY A 258 30.24 20.38 71.32
N GLY A 259 30.90 21.12 72.22
CA GLY A 259 31.55 20.55 73.41
C GLY A 259 30.58 19.76 74.31
N SER A 260 29.35 20.25 74.45
CA SER A 260 28.19 19.44 74.82
C SER A 260 27.29 19.29 73.60
N GLY A 261 26.99 18.06 73.22
CA GLY A 261 26.40 17.75 71.93
C GLY A 261 25.61 16.45 71.93
N TYR A 262 25.04 16.15 70.76
CA TYR A 262 24.30 14.92 70.54
C TYR A 262 24.34 14.51 69.07
N ALA A 263 24.10 13.23 68.80
CA ALA A 263 23.91 12.69 67.46
C ALA A 263 22.95 11.50 67.51
N PHE A 264 22.07 11.43 66.50
CA PHE A 264 21.22 10.27 66.27
C PHE A 264 21.91 9.27 65.32
N ASN A 265 22.00 8.01 65.73
CA ASN A 265 22.46 6.91 64.90
C ASN A 265 21.27 6.25 64.20
N VAL A 266 21.13 6.52 62.90
CA VAL A 266 20.05 5.95 62.10
C VAL A 266 20.10 4.43 61.98
N ALA A 267 21.28 3.80 62.04
CA ALA A 267 21.37 2.34 61.90
C ALA A 267 20.78 1.60 63.11
N THR A 268 20.89 2.19 64.31
CA THR A 268 20.44 1.56 65.56
C THR A 268 19.21 2.22 66.17
N GLY A 269 18.83 3.40 65.69
CA GLY A 269 17.77 4.21 66.29
C GLY A 269 18.16 4.83 67.64
N GLN A 270 19.44 4.79 68.01
CA GLN A 270 19.92 5.27 69.30
C GLN A 270 20.41 6.71 69.22
N TRP A 271 20.21 7.43 70.30
CA TRP A 271 20.79 8.74 70.54
C TRP A 271 22.07 8.58 71.36
N GLU A 272 23.10 9.30 70.97
CA GLU A 272 24.30 9.52 71.79
C GLU A 272 24.36 11.00 72.15
N MET A 273 24.62 11.30 73.42
CA MET A 273 24.80 12.65 73.93
C MET A 273 26.10 12.71 74.72
N TRP A 274 26.77 13.85 74.70
CA TRP A 274 28.03 14.04 75.42
C TRP A 274 28.14 15.47 75.95
N GLY A 275 29.06 15.65 76.88
CA GLY A 275 29.42 16.94 77.40
C GLY A 275 30.42 16.86 78.53
N VAL A 276 30.65 18.00 79.17
CA VAL A 276 31.45 18.14 80.38
C VAL A 276 30.59 18.76 81.47
N ALA A 277 30.76 18.30 82.70
CA ALA A 277 30.15 18.88 83.89
C ALA A 277 31.24 19.12 84.94
N SER A 278 31.18 20.28 85.60
CA SER A 278 32.06 20.60 86.73
C SER A 278 31.32 20.30 88.03
N LEU A 279 31.97 19.57 88.93
CA LEU A 279 31.48 19.37 90.29
C LEU A 279 32.27 20.28 91.23
N SER A 280 31.55 21.07 92.01
CA SER A 280 32.18 21.93 93.02
C SER A 280 32.73 21.10 94.17
N GLY A 281 33.99 21.36 94.52
CA GLY A 281 34.62 20.85 95.73
C GLY A 281 33.92 21.43 96.96
N SER A 282 33.44 20.53 97.81
CA SER A 282 33.02 20.83 99.16
C SER A 282 33.42 19.63 100.00
N GLY A 283 33.91 19.82 101.22
CA GLY A 283 34.37 18.76 102.13
C GLY A 283 33.28 17.80 102.63
N SER A 284 32.30 17.44 101.79
CA SER A 284 31.21 16.49 102.01
C SER A 284 30.60 16.03 100.67
N SER A 285 29.85 14.92 100.69
CA SER A 285 29.19 14.36 99.51
C SER A 285 28.28 15.39 98.81
N ASN A 286 28.48 15.57 97.50
CA ASN A 286 27.77 16.56 96.70
C ASN A 286 27.18 15.89 95.43
N SER A 287 26.07 16.44 94.94
CA SER A 287 25.43 15.98 93.70
C SER A 287 25.18 17.16 92.77
N THR A 288 25.49 16.99 91.49
CA THR A 288 25.23 17.98 90.44
C THR A 288 24.29 17.39 89.40
N SER A 289 23.18 18.07 89.16
CA SER A 289 22.26 17.72 88.07
C SER A 289 22.81 18.21 86.74
N VAL A 290 22.95 17.29 85.79
CA VAL A 290 23.40 17.56 84.44
C VAL A 290 22.22 17.43 83.49
N THR A 291 21.87 18.52 82.82
CA THR A 291 20.82 18.54 81.79
C THR A 291 21.39 18.10 80.46
N PHE A 292 20.71 17.19 79.77
CA PHE A 292 21.11 16.78 78.44
C PHE A 292 20.89 17.91 77.40
N PRO A 293 21.71 18.01 76.35
CA PRO A 293 21.51 18.95 75.25
C PRO A 293 20.15 18.85 74.57
N THR A 294 19.52 17.67 74.62
CA THR A 294 18.13 17.43 74.26
C THR A 294 17.58 16.26 75.08
N ALA A 295 16.27 16.08 75.14
CA ALA A 295 15.69 14.93 75.84
C ALA A 295 15.79 13.67 74.98
N PHE A 296 16.12 12.52 75.58
CA PHE A 296 15.90 11.22 74.95
C PHE A 296 14.40 11.04 74.68
N PRO A 297 13.97 10.69 73.45
CA PRO A 297 12.55 10.53 73.13
C PRO A 297 11.80 9.53 74.02
N VAL A 298 12.46 8.48 74.48
CA VAL A 298 11.89 7.38 75.27
C VAL A 298 12.59 7.26 76.63
N ALA A 299 13.90 7.04 76.65
CA ALA A 299 14.65 6.79 77.89
C ALA A 299 16.15 7.00 77.74
N CYS A 300 16.82 7.40 78.84
CA CYS A 300 18.26 7.30 78.99
C CYS A 300 18.62 5.87 79.47
N ASP A 301 19.23 5.06 78.60
CA ASP A 301 19.57 3.67 78.91
C ASP A 301 20.84 3.60 79.79
N ARG A 302 21.80 4.50 79.56
CA ARG A 302 23.10 4.45 80.22
C ARG A 302 23.82 5.78 80.19
N VAL A 303 24.53 6.11 81.28
CA VAL A 303 25.49 7.20 81.34
C VAL A 303 26.85 6.63 81.73
N MET A 304 27.88 7.04 81.00
CA MET A 304 29.28 6.78 81.29
C MET A 304 29.96 8.11 81.59
N ILE A 305 30.84 8.09 82.59
CA ILE A 305 31.61 9.26 83.02
C ILE A 305 33.10 8.93 82.95
N SER A 306 33.90 9.94 82.66
CA SER A 306 35.35 9.90 82.71
C SER A 306 35.82 11.19 83.38
N LEU A 307 36.73 11.05 84.33
CA LEU A 307 37.38 12.21 84.95
C LEU A 307 38.27 12.89 83.90
N GLU A 308 38.13 14.21 83.74
CA GLU A 308 39.09 15.03 83.00
C GLU A 308 40.12 15.51 84.01
N GLY A 309 41.30 14.85 84.01
CA GLY A 309 42.27 14.93 85.11
C GLY A 309 42.73 16.34 85.50
N ASN A 310 42.93 16.53 86.81
CA ASN A 310 44.02 17.33 87.33
C ASN A 310 45.30 16.45 87.31
N THR A 311 46.49 17.05 87.34
CA THR A 311 47.78 16.32 87.26
C THR A 311 48.66 16.68 88.45
N ASP A 312 48.09 16.84 89.64
CA ASP A 312 48.86 17.07 90.87
C ASP A 312 49.05 15.81 91.72
N GLY A 313 48.50 14.67 91.31
CA GLY A 313 49.06 13.36 91.65
C GLY A 313 48.96 12.98 93.13
N GLY A 314 47.88 13.37 93.80
CA GLY A 314 47.72 13.10 95.23
C GLY A 314 46.30 13.05 95.77
N ASP A 315 45.29 13.65 95.12
CA ASP A 315 43.93 13.81 95.65
C ASP A 315 42.82 13.21 94.77
N GLU A 316 43.15 12.58 93.64
CA GLU A 316 42.14 11.97 92.76
C GLU A 316 41.87 10.49 93.08
N ALA A 317 42.68 9.88 93.96
CA ALA A 317 42.61 8.46 94.29
C ALA A 317 41.52 8.10 95.32
N ASP A 318 40.98 9.08 96.05
CA ASP A 318 39.98 8.91 97.11
C ASP A 318 38.58 9.46 96.77
N GLU A 319 38.41 10.05 95.59
CA GLU A 319 37.12 10.59 95.15
C GLU A 319 36.27 9.54 94.44
N ASN A 320 35.20 9.08 95.08
CA ASN A 320 34.24 8.20 94.44
C ASN A 320 33.22 9.03 93.64
N VAL A 321 33.27 8.92 92.31
CA VAL A 321 32.37 9.63 91.39
C VAL A 321 31.53 8.61 90.61
N TRP A 322 30.21 8.77 90.62
CA TRP A 322 29.30 7.91 89.85
C TRP A 322 28.12 8.70 89.28
N ALA A 323 27.61 8.23 88.15
CA ALA A 323 26.40 8.77 87.53
C ALA A 323 25.17 7.95 87.93
N ALA A 324 24.08 8.63 88.26
CA ALA A 324 22.75 8.04 88.43
C ALA A 324 21.82 8.58 87.33
N PRO A 325 21.23 7.73 86.47
CA PRO A 325 20.28 8.17 85.44
C PRO A 325 19.07 8.87 86.07
N GLY A 326 18.70 10.06 85.57
CA GLY A 326 17.66 10.92 86.15
C GLY A 326 16.36 11.00 85.33
N GLY A 327 16.27 10.28 84.21
CA GLY A 327 15.16 10.32 83.27
C GLY A 327 15.61 10.71 81.86
N THR A 328 14.68 11.14 81.00
CA THR A 328 14.97 11.48 79.60
C THR A 328 15.69 12.82 79.42
N GLY A 329 15.57 13.75 80.38
CA GLY A 329 16.09 15.12 80.27
C GLY A 329 17.43 15.37 80.95
N GLY A 330 17.95 14.43 81.74
CA GLY A 330 19.21 14.59 82.45
C GLY A 330 19.56 13.44 83.37
N PHE A 331 20.66 13.61 84.09
CA PHE A 331 21.17 12.67 85.06
C PHE A 331 21.86 13.40 86.21
N THR A 332 22.14 12.69 87.29
CA THR A 332 22.86 13.25 88.44
C THR A 332 24.25 12.66 88.50
N ILE A 333 25.27 13.49 88.63
CA ILE A 333 26.61 13.06 89.00
C ILE A 333 26.75 13.26 90.51
N ASN A 334 27.14 12.20 91.20
CA ASN A 334 27.41 12.23 92.63
C ASN A 334 28.91 12.09 92.84
N ARG A 335 29.41 12.81 93.84
CA ARG A 335 30.78 12.73 94.30
C ARG A 335 30.81 12.57 95.82
N GLN A 336 31.73 11.73 96.28
CA GLN A 336 32.12 11.62 97.67
C GLN A 336 33.63 11.83 97.76
N GLY A 337 34.05 12.86 98.49
CA GLY A 337 35.46 13.27 98.64
C GLY A 337 35.56 14.71 99.13
N ASP A 338 36.76 15.17 99.47
CA ASP A 338 37.04 16.51 100.02
C ASP A 338 38.00 17.35 99.17
N GLY A 339 38.42 16.85 98.00
CA GLY A 339 39.33 17.54 97.08
C GLY A 339 38.74 18.75 96.32
N PRO A 340 39.50 19.33 95.38
CA PRO A 340 39.11 20.51 94.61
C PRO A 340 37.98 20.23 93.60
N ASN A 341 37.58 21.25 92.84
CA ASN A 341 36.61 21.10 91.75
C ASN A 341 37.16 20.12 90.70
N ILE A 342 36.35 19.15 90.28
CA ILE A 342 36.69 18.25 89.17
C ILE A 342 35.81 18.51 87.96
N ASN A 343 36.37 18.27 86.78
CA ASN A 343 35.62 18.20 85.53
C ASN A 343 35.41 16.75 85.13
N VAL A 344 34.18 16.44 84.71
CA VAL A 344 33.79 15.09 84.29
C VAL A 344 33.26 15.17 82.88
N ALA A 345 33.95 14.53 81.95
CA ALA A 345 33.41 14.23 80.64
C ALA A 345 32.39 13.10 80.77
N TRP A 346 31.28 13.22 80.07
CA TRP A 346 30.23 12.22 80.10
C TRP A 346 29.74 11.89 78.70
N ARG A 347 29.27 10.64 78.56
CA ARG A 347 28.53 10.16 77.39
C ARG A 347 27.30 9.41 77.85
N ALA A 348 26.17 9.66 77.21
CA ALA A 348 24.92 9.00 77.49
C ALA A 348 24.35 8.39 76.20
N TRP A 349 23.73 7.22 76.33
CA TRP A 349 22.98 6.57 75.25
C TRP A 349 21.55 6.33 75.67
N GLY A 350 20.65 6.37 74.69
CA GLY A 350 19.23 6.16 74.91
C GLY A 350 18.45 6.10 73.60
N ARG A 351 17.13 5.99 73.72
CA ARG A 351 16.17 5.96 72.61
C ARG A 351 15.19 7.09 72.75
#